data_AF-A0A7G5ZKW3-F1
#
_entry.id   AF-A0A7G5ZKW3-F1
#
_cell.length_a   1.000
_cell.length_b   1.000
_cell.length_c   1.000
_cell.angle_alpha   90.00
_cell.angle_beta   90.00
_cell.angle_gamma   90.00
#
_symmetry.space_group_name_H-M   'P 1'
#
loop_
_entity.id
_entity.type
_entity.pdbx_description
1 polymer ?
#
loop_
_entity_poly.entity_id
_entity_poly.type
_entity_poly.pdbx_seq_one_letter_code
_entity_poly.pdbx_strand_id
1 'polypeptide(L)'
;MSRVILRGGSVVDATGLVRADVAIEGERVTDVGHIEARPGDEVVDVSDRLILPGFIDAHSHADGLLSDADVTLSLLRQGVTCVIAGQDGVSYAPGAGEYASEYFAAINGPHPTYRGGGVDAYLASVDGTSAVNAGYLVPAGTVRFEVCGREDRPATEDQRRHMQALVAQGMSDGALGLSTGLDYTPGIFQDAAEIAALCAPVAEAGGVYVTHMRGGYEANTAAGTSEIAQISRFAAAEAGAELPVHISHFHADADIVLDQLDALEAAGVDATFDAYPYTRGAPCWACRCCPGGRGAAGGRGGRGDRGSVATRRPA
;
A
#
# COMPACT_ATOMS: atom_id res chain seq x y z
N MET A 1 16.79 -13.62 29.91
CA MET A 1 16.21 -12.66 28.95
C MET A 1 15.73 -11.47 29.75
N SER A 2 15.96 -10.25 29.28
CA SER A 2 15.47 -9.05 29.96
C SER A 2 13.95 -8.96 29.81
N ARG A 3 13.26 -8.70 30.91
CA ARG A 3 11.82 -8.46 30.96
C ARG A 3 11.58 -6.98 31.21
N VAL A 4 10.75 -6.35 30.39
CA VAL A 4 10.33 -4.95 30.55
C VAL A 4 8.88 -4.93 31.04
N ILE A 5 8.58 -4.13 32.06
CA ILE A 5 7.23 -3.90 32.57
C ILE A 5 6.88 -2.44 32.33
N LEU A 6 5.88 -2.21 31.49
CA LEU A 6 5.20 -0.92 31.37
C LEU A 6 4.19 -0.84 32.51
N ARG A 7 4.48 -0.07 33.54
CA ARG A 7 3.70 -0.03 34.79
C ARG A 7 2.65 1.07 34.78
N GLY A 8 1.43 0.67 35.15
CA GLY A 8 0.33 1.54 35.48
C GLY A 8 -0.28 2.23 34.27
N GLY A 9 -0.09 1.79 33.04
CA GLY A 9 -0.65 2.47 31.87
C GLY A 9 -2.17 2.29 31.73
N SER A 10 -2.76 3.02 30.78
CA SER A 10 -4.10 2.72 30.28
C SER A 10 -3.99 1.93 28.98
N VAL A 11 -4.27 0.63 29.04
CA VAL A 11 -4.28 -0.27 27.88
C VAL A 11 -5.60 -0.10 27.13
N VAL A 12 -5.54 0.03 25.81
CA VAL A 12 -6.72 -0.02 24.94
C VAL A 12 -6.99 -1.46 24.56
N ASP A 13 -8.17 -1.97 24.92
CA ASP A 13 -8.68 -3.27 24.49
C ASP A 13 -10.06 -3.13 23.81
N ALA A 14 -10.64 -4.27 23.41
CA ALA A 14 -11.95 -4.30 22.72
C ALA A 14 -13.12 -3.74 23.54
N THR A 15 -12.95 -3.57 24.86
CA THR A 15 -13.98 -3.07 25.78
C THR A 15 -13.76 -1.61 26.20
N GLY A 16 -12.60 -1.02 25.86
CA GLY A 16 -12.27 0.38 26.12
C GLY A 16 -10.90 0.54 26.77
N LEU A 17 -10.80 1.50 27.70
CA LEU A 17 -9.57 1.81 28.41
C LEU A 17 -9.55 1.13 29.78
N VAL A 18 -8.55 0.27 30.01
CA VAL A 18 -8.35 -0.43 31.29
C VAL A 18 -6.98 -0.08 31.86
N ARG A 19 -6.93 0.16 33.18
CA ARG A 19 -5.67 0.37 33.89
C ARG A 19 -4.97 -0.96 34.11
N ALA A 20 -3.78 -1.11 33.54
CA ALA A 20 -3.01 -2.35 33.62
C ALA A 20 -1.52 -2.09 33.41
N ASP A 21 -0.72 -3.01 33.93
CA ASP A 21 0.67 -3.20 33.56
C ASP A 21 0.76 -4.10 32.32
N VAL A 22 1.82 -3.95 31.53
CA VAL A 22 2.13 -4.83 30.40
C VAL A 22 3.56 -5.34 30.53
N ALA A 23 3.75 -6.66 30.53
CA ALA A 23 5.08 -7.28 30.54
C ALA A 23 5.48 -7.74 29.14
N ILE A 24 6.73 -7.47 28.79
CA ILE A 24 7.36 -7.83 27.52
C ILE A 24 8.61 -8.64 27.83
N GLU A 25 8.73 -9.83 27.25
CA GLU A 25 9.92 -10.68 27.31
C GLU A 25 10.40 -10.99 25.89
N GLY A 26 11.59 -10.49 25.54
CA GLY A 26 12.08 -10.57 24.16
C GLY A 26 11.13 -9.85 23.19
N GLU A 27 10.53 -10.59 22.27
CA GLU A 27 9.66 -10.08 21.20
C GLU A 27 8.16 -10.28 21.50
N ARG A 28 7.80 -10.72 22.72
CA ARG A 28 6.43 -11.10 23.06
C ARG A 28 5.91 -10.33 24.26
N VAL A 29 4.66 -9.90 24.15
CA VAL A 29 3.86 -9.51 25.31
C VAL A 29 3.48 -10.80 26.05
N THR A 30 3.89 -10.93 27.31
CA THR A 30 3.66 -12.15 28.11
C THR A 30 2.45 -12.03 29.02
N ASP A 31 2.20 -10.84 29.57
CA ASP A 31 1.16 -10.60 30.56
C ASP A 31 0.57 -9.20 30.40
N VAL A 32 -0.73 -9.07 30.66
CA VAL A 32 -1.46 -7.81 30.77
C VAL A 32 -2.33 -7.88 32.02
N GLY A 33 -2.21 -6.89 32.93
CA GLY A 33 -2.97 -6.86 34.17
C GLY A 33 -2.15 -6.31 35.33
N HIS A 34 -2.32 -6.86 36.54
CA HIS A 34 -1.46 -6.49 37.66
C HIS A 34 -0.20 -7.36 37.65
N ILE A 35 0.98 -6.74 37.55
CA ILE A 35 2.25 -7.46 37.39
C ILE A 35 3.23 -7.08 38.50
N GLU A 36 3.53 -8.05 39.35
CA GLU A 36 4.60 -7.94 40.33
C GLU A 36 5.97 -7.96 39.63
N ALA A 37 6.76 -6.91 39.87
CA ALA A 37 8.13 -6.84 39.36
C ALA A 37 9.05 -7.77 40.17
N ARG A 38 9.93 -8.48 39.46
CA ARG A 38 10.94 -9.37 40.03
C ARG A 38 12.33 -8.72 39.93
N PRO A 39 13.32 -9.16 40.74
CA PRO A 39 14.68 -8.69 40.60
C PRO A 39 15.22 -8.92 39.17
N GLY A 40 15.66 -7.84 38.51
CA GLY A 40 16.16 -7.88 37.13
C GLY A 40 15.16 -7.40 36.07
N ASP A 41 13.89 -7.17 36.44
CA ASP A 41 12.91 -6.54 35.55
C ASP A 41 13.25 -5.05 35.36
N GLU A 42 13.19 -4.57 34.12
CA GLU A 42 13.19 -3.14 33.81
C GLU A 42 11.75 -2.62 33.95
N VAL A 43 11.53 -1.67 34.86
CA VAL A 43 10.20 -1.11 35.11
C VAL A 43 10.15 0.31 34.60
N VAL A 44 9.26 0.55 33.64
CA VAL A 44 9.00 1.88 33.06
C VAL A 44 7.64 2.37 33.55
N ASP A 45 7.62 3.46 34.31
CA ASP A 45 6.37 4.08 34.76
C ASP A 45 5.70 4.82 33.60
N VAL A 46 4.49 4.38 33.24
CA VAL A 46 3.68 4.95 32.17
C VAL A 46 2.29 5.34 32.70
N SER A 47 2.21 5.68 34.00
CA SER A 47 0.96 5.95 34.71
C SER A 47 0.07 7.00 34.05
N ASP A 48 0.62 7.96 33.33
CA ASP A 48 -0.09 9.03 32.64
C ASP A 48 -0.10 8.87 31.10
N ARG A 49 0.07 7.63 30.61
CA ARG A 49 0.14 7.29 29.18
C ARG A 49 -0.86 6.20 28.78
N LEU A 50 -1.14 6.17 27.48
CA LEU A 50 -1.80 5.04 26.83
C LEU A 50 -0.76 3.98 26.44
N ILE A 51 -1.13 2.71 26.54
CA ILE A 51 -0.40 1.59 25.96
C ILE A 51 -1.23 1.07 24.81
N LEU A 52 -0.69 1.18 23.60
CA LEU A 52 -1.32 0.78 22.34
C LEU A 52 -0.43 -0.27 21.67
N PRO A 53 -0.99 -1.17 20.84
CA PRO A 53 -0.21 -1.84 19.81
C PRO A 53 0.51 -0.79 18.96
N GLY A 54 1.71 -1.11 18.49
CA GLY A 54 2.39 -0.26 17.53
C GLY A 54 1.54 -0.07 16.27
N PHE A 55 1.54 1.13 15.71
CA PHE A 55 0.72 1.41 14.54
C PHE A 55 1.25 0.70 13.30
N ILE A 56 0.31 0.34 12.43
CA ILE A 56 0.58 -0.23 11.11
C ILE A 56 0.27 0.87 10.09
N ASP A 57 1.30 1.34 9.39
CA ASP A 57 1.15 2.23 8.25
C ASP A 57 0.73 1.41 7.03
N ALA A 58 -0.57 1.44 6.75
CA ALA A 58 -1.20 0.63 5.70
C ALA A 58 -0.82 1.06 4.27
N HIS A 59 -0.30 2.28 4.08
CA HIS A 59 0.00 2.83 2.76
C HIS A 59 1.33 3.58 2.77
N SER A 60 2.43 2.84 2.65
CA SER A 60 3.77 3.40 2.70
C SER A 60 4.50 3.27 1.37
N HIS A 61 5.24 4.34 1.03
CA HIS A 61 6.16 4.37 -0.10
C HIS A 61 7.63 4.38 0.33
N ALA A 62 7.92 3.84 1.52
CA ALA A 62 9.27 3.77 2.06
C ALA A 62 10.11 2.63 1.44
N ASP A 63 9.65 1.99 0.35
CA ASP A 63 10.16 0.75 -0.23
C ASP A 63 11.69 0.70 -0.38
N GLY A 64 12.31 1.76 -0.89
CA GLY A 64 13.76 1.82 -1.08
C GLY A 64 14.53 2.38 0.12
N LEU A 65 13.82 2.83 1.15
CA LEU A 65 14.32 3.63 2.26
C LEU A 65 14.16 2.98 3.62
N LEU A 66 13.69 1.72 3.69
CA LEU A 66 13.48 1.02 4.97
C LEU A 66 14.76 0.76 5.76
N SER A 67 15.92 0.75 5.11
CA SER A 67 17.22 0.69 5.80
C SER A 67 17.76 2.07 6.23
N ASP A 68 17.08 3.17 5.86
CA ASP A 68 17.47 4.51 6.24
C ASP A 68 17.02 4.81 7.68
N ALA A 69 17.99 5.07 8.56
CA ALA A 69 17.74 5.31 9.97
C ALA A 69 16.91 6.58 10.23
N ASP A 70 17.01 7.61 9.40
CA ASP A 70 16.24 8.85 9.58
C ASP A 70 14.78 8.65 9.15
N VAL A 71 14.54 7.86 8.10
CA VAL A 71 13.20 7.49 7.64
C VAL A 71 12.50 6.60 8.66
N THR A 72 13.17 5.53 9.10
CA THR A 72 12.58 4.62 10.11
C THR A 72 12.39 5.31 11.45
N LEU A 73 13.29 6.20 11.86
CA LEU A 73 13.10 7.02 13.07
C LEU A 73 11.90 7.97 12.95
N SER A 74 11.65 8.52 11.76
CA SER A 74 10.46 9.36 11.51
C SER A 74 9.15 8.58 11.68
N LEU A 75 9.11 7.32 11.23
CA LEU A 75 7.97 6.41 11.43
C LEU A 75 7.79 6.08 12.91
N LEU A 76 8.86 5.67 13.60
CA LEU A 76 8.84 5.33 15.01
C LEU A 76 8.41 6.50 15.91
N ARG A 77 8.80 7.74 15.56
CA ARG A 77 8.35 8.96 16.28
C ARG A 77 6.84 9.20 16.20
N GLN A 78 6.17 8.60 15.22
CA GLN A 78 4.71 8.63 15.09
C GLN A 78 4.04 7.42 15.75
N GLY A 79 4.82 6.46 16.26
CA GLY A 79 4.32 5.20 16.81
C GLY A 79 4.16 4.08 15.79
N VAL A 80 4.59 4.28 14.54
CA VAL A 80 4.54 3.26 13.48
C VAL A 80 5.62 2.21 13.72
N THR A 81 5.21 0.95 13.75
CA THR A 81 6.09 -0.21 13.96
C THR A 81 6.04 -1.22 12.82
N CYS A 82 5.11 -1.07 11.89
CA CYS A 82 4.97 -1.88 10.69
C CYS A 82 4.54 -0.99 9.53
N VAL A 83 5.07 -1.24 8.34
CA VAL A 83 4.65 -0.56 7.10
C VAL A 83 4.25 -1.57 6.05
N ILE A 84 3.29 -1.22 5.21
CA ILE A 84 2.92 -2.01 4.03
C ILE A 84 3.43 -1.29 2.78
N ALA A 85 4.46 -1.85 2.17
CA ALA A 85 5.12 -1.35 0.97
C ALA A 85 4.54 -2.02 -0.30
N GLY A 86 5.04 -1.62 -1.48
CA GLY A 86 4.56 -2.12 -2.75
C GLY A 86 3.26 -1.46 -3.20
N GLN A 87 2.99 -0.23 -2.77
CA GLN A 87 1.72 0.47 -3.01
C GLN A 87 1.57 1.02 -4.44
N ASP A 88 0.33 1.38 -4.79
CA ASP A 88 -0.03 2.06 -6.05
C ASP A 88 0.50 1.36 -7.33
N GLY A 89 0.67 0.04 -7.28
CA GLY A 89 1.08 -0.78 -8.42
C GLY A 89 2.53 -0.61 -8.86
N VAL A 90 3.39 0.09 -8.11
CA VAL A 90 4.80 0.29 -8.50
C VAL A 90 5.77 0.12 -7.33
N SER A 91 6.64 -0.89 -7.42
CA SER A 91 7.80 -1.04 -6.53
C SER A 91 8.86 -1.96 -7.16
N TYR A 92 9.92 -2.32 -6.43
CA TYR A 92 11.15 -2.89 -6.98
C TYR A 92 11.02 -4.33 -7.46
N ALA A 93 10.21 -5.13 -6.79
CA ALA A 93 9.92 -6.51 -7.14
C ALA A 93 8.47 -6.64 -7.64
N PRO A 94 8.20 -7.48 -8.66
CA PRO A 94 9.13 -8.35 -9.36
C PRO A 94 10.03 -7.61 -10.37
N GLY A 95 11.06 -8.28 -10.88
CA GLY A 95 12.04 -7.69 -11.80
C GLY A 95 13.27 -7.13 -11.09
N ALA A 96 14.14 -6.44 -11.83
CA ALA A 96 15.41 -5.92 -11.33
C ALA A 96 15.30 -4.55 -10.60
N GLY A 97 14.07 -4.02 -10.46
CA GLY A 97 13.81 -2.71 -9.84
C GLY A 97 14.08 -1.51 -10.74
N GLU A 98 14.41 -1.72 -12.02
CA GLU A 98 14.67 -0.65 -12.99
C GLU A 98 13.46 0.26 -13.16
N TYR A 99 12.27 -0.33 -13.26
CA TYR A 99 11.05 0.42 -13.48
C TYR A 99 10.71 1.36 -12.31
N ALA A 100 10.74 0.85 -11.08
CA ALA A 100 10.54 1.66 -9.88
C ALA A 100 11.61 2.76 -9.76
N SER A 101 12.87 2.42 -10.05
CA SER A 101 14.02 3.35 -10.02
C SER A 101 13.99 4.41 -11.12
N GLU A 102 13.13 4.26 -12.12
CA GLU A 102 12.92 5.25 -13.17
C GLU A 102 11.63 6.06 -12.92
N TYR A 103 10.50 5.36 -12.81
CA TYR A 103 9.16 5.95 -12.83
C TYR A 103 8.72 6.46 -11.46
N PHE A 104 9.07 5.75 -10.38
CA PHE A 104 8.64 6.04 -8.99
C PHE A 104 9.79 6.44 -8.07
N ALA A 105 11.00 6.66 -8.58
CA ALA A 105 12.20 6.93 -7.78
C ALA A 105 12.06 8.12 -6.82
N ALA A 106 11.33 9.16 -7.23
CA ALA A 106 11.09 10.34 -6.40
C ALA A 106 10.14 10.05 -5.21
N ILE A 107 9.37 8.96 -5.29
CA ILE A 107 8.44 8.51 -4.25
C ILE A 107 9.10 7.40 -3.41
N ASN A 108 9.50 6.30 -4.05
CA ASN A 108 10.01 5.10 -3.38
C ASN A 108 11.47 5.24 -2.91
N GLY A 109 12.15 6.34 -3.24
CA GLY A 109 13.58 6.53 -3.02
C GLY A 109 14.43 5.60 -3.89
N PRO A 110 15.74 5.47 -3.61
CA PRO A 110 16.61 4.46 -4.23
C PRO A 110 16.86 3.27 -3.30
N HIS A 111 16.60 2.04 -3.77
CA HIS A 111 16.90 0.85 -2.98
C HIS A 111 18.41 0.53 -2.95
N PRO A 112 19.03 0.40 -1.76
CA PRO A 112 20.49 0.29 -1.66
C PRO A 112 21.04 -1.02 -2.25
N THR A 113 20.38 -2.16 -1.98
CA THR A 113 20.94 -3.51 -2.22
C THR A 113 20.16 -4.39 -3.20
N TYR A 114 18.83 -4.27 -3.29
CA TYR A 114 18.00 -5.08 -4.19
C TYR A 114 18.36 -4.85 -5.67
N ARG A 115 18.56 -5.94 -6.42
CA ARG A 115 18.92 -5.92 -7.86
C ARG A 115 18.17 -7.00 -8.66
N GLY A 116 17.01 -7.42 -8.17
CA GLY A 116 16.27 -8.56 -8.70
C GLY A 116 16.31 -9.78 -7.79
N GLY A 117 15.53 -10.79 -8.17
CA GLY A 117 15.40 -12.05 -7.44
C GLY A 117 13.94 -12.43 -7.17
N GLY A 118 13.03 -11.46 -7.14
CA GLY A 118 11.63 -11.71 -6.80
C GLY A 118 11.23 -10.98 -5.53
N VAL A 119 10.02 -11.29 -5.04
CA VAL A 119 9.52 -10.67 -3.80
C VAL A 119 10.30 -11.18 -2.59
N ASP A 120 10.72 -12.45 -2.60
CA ASP A 120 11.54 -13.06 -1.56
C ASP A 120 12.85 -12.31 -1.35
N ALA A 121 13.52 -11.94 -2.44
CA ALA A 121 14.77 -11.19 -2.45
C ALA A 121 14.57 -9.74 -1.98
N TYR A 122 13.43 -9.13 -2.28
CA TYR A 122 13.08 -7.82 -1.72
C TYR A 122 12.89 -7.91 -0.21
N LEU A 123 12.06 -8.85 0.27
CA LEU A 123 11.82 -9.06 1.70
C LEU A 123 13.12 -9.37 2.45
N ALA A 124 13.97 -10.24 1.91
CA ALA A 124 15.28 -10.56 2.48
C ALA A 124 16.23 -9.35 2.49
N SER A 125 16.08 -8.40 1.56
CA SER A 125 16.92 -7.21 1.50
C SER A 125 16.59 -6.17 2.58
N VAL A 126 15.36 -6.22 3.13
CA VAL A 126 14.92 -5.34 4.21
C VAL A 126 14.94 -6.03 5.58
N ASP A 127 14.84 -7.36 5.63
CA ASP A 127 14.93 -8.15 6.85
C ASP A 127 16.25 -7.92 7.61
N GLY A 128 16.14 -7.64 8.91
CA GLY A 128 17.28 -7.30 9.78
C GLY A 128 17.97 -5.95 9.49
N THR A 129 17.53 -5.19 8.47
CA THR A 129 18.10 -3.86 8.13
C THR A 129 17.19 -2.69 8.50
N SER A 130 15.88 -2.95 8.66
CA SER A 130 14.88 -1.96 9.07
C SER A 130 14.63 -1.98 10.58
N ALA A 131 14.36 -0.81 11.16
CA ALA A 131 13.94 -0.68 12.56
C ALA A 131 12.42 -0.87 12.75
N VAL A 132 11.65 -0.98 11.66
CA VAL A 132 10.22 -1.29 11.63
C VAL A 132 9.97 -2.57 10.84
N ASN A 133 8.88 -3.27 11.13
CA ASN A 133 8.43 -4.41 10.34
C ASN A 133 7.96 -3.95 8.95
N ALA A 134 8.04 -4.84 7.97
CA ALA A 134 7.60 -4.55 6.61
C ALA A 134 6.77 -5.69 6.03
N GLY A 135 5.60 -5.35 5.49
CA GLY A 135 4.84 -6.16 4.56
C GLY A 135 5.03 -5.64 3.14
N TYR A 136 4.78 -6.48 2.14
CA TYR A 136 4.92 -6.10 0.73
C TYR A 136 3.75 -6.62 -0.10
N LEU A 137 3.28 -5.79 -1.02
CA LEU A 137 2.28 -6.13 -2.02
C LEU A 137 2.95 -6.31 -3.37
N VAL A 138 2.50 -7.29 -4.16
CA VAL A 138 2.93 -7.44 -5.56
C VAL A 138 2.38 -6.25 -6.37
N PRO A 139 3.24 -5.40 -6.96
CA PRO A 139 2.79 -4.22 -7.68
C PRO A 139 2.38 -4.56 -9.12
N ALA A 140 1.09 -4.50 -9.44
CA ALA A 140 0.54 -4.92 -10.73
C ALA A 140 1.12 -4.13 -11.93
N GLY A 141 1.39 -2.83 -11.75
CA GLY A 141 2.03 -2.01 -12.78
C GLY A 141 3.47 -2.44 -13.06
N THR A 142 4.19 -2.90 -12.04
CA THR A 142 5.55 -3.47 -12.20
C THR A 142 5.49 -4.82 -12.90
N VAL A 143 4.59 -5.72 -12.46
CA VAL A 143 4.32 -6.99 -13.15
C VAL A 143 4.04 -6.76 -14.64
N ARG A 144 3.18 -5.79 -14.94
CA ARG A 144 2.85 -5.47 -16.33
C ARG A 144 4.02 -4.88 -17.10
N PHE A 145 4.86 -4.06 -16.47
CA PHE A 145 6.09 -3.56 -17.11
C PHE A 145 7.05 -4.71 -17.45
N GLU A 146 7.26 -5.66 -16.54
CA GLU A 146 8.17 -6.79 -16.78
C GLU A 146 7.73 -7.67 -17.97
N VAL A 147 6.42 -7.80 -18.20
CA VAL A 147 5.88 -8.68 -19.26
C VAL A 147 5.54 -7.94 -20.55
N CYS A 148 4.98 -6.73 -20.45
CA CYS A 148 4.46 -5.95 -21.57
C CYS A 148 5.33 -4.72 -21.89
N GLY A 149 6.32 -4.39 -21.06
CA GLY A 149 7.08 -3.16 -21.18
C GLY A 149 6.16 -1.93 -21.11
N ARG A 150 6.41 -0.99 -22.03
CA ARG A 150 5.70 0.30 -22.10
C ARG A 150 4.52 0.30 -23.08
N GLU A 151 4.03 -0.87 -23.44
CA GLU A 151 2.91 -1.00 -24.38
C GLU A 151 1.61 -0.39 -23.82
N ASP A 152 0.93 0.41 -24.65
CA ASP A 152 -0.32 1.13 -24.38
C ASP A 152 -1.56 0.40 -24.95
N ARG A 153 -1.48 -0.93 -25.04
CA ARG A 153 -2.54 -1.83 -25.53
C ARG A 153 -2.91 -2.88 -24.48
N PRO A 154 -4.07 -3.53 -24.59
CA PRO A 154 -4.39 -4.69 -23.76
C PRO A 154 -3.31 -5.78 -23.87
N ALA A 155 -3.04 -6.47 -22.77
CA ALA A 155 -2.14 -7.62 -22.77
C ALA A 155 -2.73 -8.75 -23.63
N THR A 156 -1.86 -9.45 -24.37
CA THR A 156 -2.24 -10.70 -25.03
C THR A 156 -2.51 -11.79 -23.99
N GLU A 157 -3.18 -12.85 -24.40
CA GLU A 157 -3.48 -13.99 -23.54
C GLU A 157 -2.20 -14.64 -22.97
N ASP A 158 -1.13 -14.73 -23.76
CA ASP A 158 0.17 -15.24 -23.31
C ASP A 158 0.83 -14.29 -22.29
N GLN A 159 0.75 -12.97 -22.53
CA GLN A 159 1.24 -11.96 -21.58
C GLN A 159 0.45 -12.03 -20.26
N ARG A 160 -0.88 -12.18 -20.32
CA ARG A 160 -1.72 -12.32 -19.12
C ARG A 160 -1.32 -13.52 -18.27
N ARG A 161 -1.16 -14.70 -18.88
CA ARG A 161 -0.71 -15.90 -18.14
C ARG A 161 0.68 -15.73 -17.52
N HIS A 162 1.59 -15.03 -18.20
CA HIS A 162 2.90 -14.73 -17.62
C HIS A 162 2.80 -13.76 -16.43
N MET A 163 1.96 -12.73 -16.53
CA MET A 163 1.72 -11.81 -15.40
C MET A 163 1.08 -12.54 -14.21
N GLN A 164 0.09 -13.42 -14.43
CA GLN A 164 -0.50 -14.26 -13.38
C GLN A 164 0.56 -15.11 -12.68
N ALA A 165 1.47 -15.74 -13.44
CA ALA A 165 2.55 -16.54 -12.87
C ALA A 165 3.50 -15.73 -11.99
N LEU A 166 3.81 -14.48 -12.38
CA LEU A 166 4.61 -13.57 -11.54
C LEU A 166 3.89 -13.18 -10.25
N VAL A 167 2.58 -12.95 -10.29
CA VAL A 167 1.80 -12.68 -9.09
C VAL A 167 1.73 -13.90 -8.18
N ALA A 168 1.45 -15.09 -8.74
CA ALA A 168 1.44 -16.34 -7.99
C ALA A 168 2.79 -16.61 -7.31
N GLN A 169 3.90 -16.35 -8.01
CA GLN A 169 5.24 -16.45 -7.42
C GLN A 169 5.41 -15.44 -6.29
N GLY A 170 5.04 -14.17 -6.49
CA GLY A 170 5.14 -13.15 -5.44
C GLY A 170 4.33 -13.47 -4.19
N MET A 171 3.13 -14.04 -4.34
CA MET A 171 2.34 -14.54 -3.21
C MET A 171 3.05 -15.72 -2.51
N SER A 172 3.60 -16.67 -3.27
CA SER A 172 4.37 -17.79 -2.71
C SER A 172 5.65 -17.34 -1.99
N ASP A 173 6.24 -16.23 -2.41
CA ASP A 173 7.44 -15.62 -1.82
C ASP A 173 7.15 -14.89 -0.50
N GLY A 174 5.87 -14.68 -0.16
CA GLY A 174 5.43 -14.04 1.08
C GLY A 174 4.79 -12.66 0.93
N ALA A 175 4.40 -12.25 -0.29
CA ALA A 175 3.59 -11.04 -0.46
C ALA A 175 2.25 -11.18 0.27
N LEU A 176 1.74 -10.07 0.80
CA LEU A 176 0.46 -10.00 1.49
C LEU A 176 -0.74 -9.87 0.54
N GLY A 177 -0.49 -9.54 -0.73
CA GLY A 177 -1.52 -9.19 -1.68
C GLY A 177 -0.97 -8.58 -2.96
N LEU A 178 -1.84 -7.94 -3.73
CA LEU A 178 -1.51 -7.22 -4.96
C LEU A 178 -1.96 -5.77 -4.84
N SER A 179 -1.16 -4.82 -5.32
CA SER A 179 -1.56 -3.42 -5.44
C SER A 179 -1.75 -2.99 -6.90
N THR A 180 -2.68 -2.06 -7.16
CA THR A 180 -2.83 -1.39 -8.45
C THR A 180 -2.71 0.13 -8.35
N GLY A 181 -2.18 0.72 -9.44
CA GLY A 181 -2.05 2.15 -9.67
C GLY A 181 -2.79 2.58 -10.92
N LEU A 182 -4.12 2.66 -10.89
CA LEU A 182 -4.92 2.71 -12.14
C LEU A 182 -4.94 4.09 -12.83
N ASP A 183 -4.38 5.11 -12.19
CA ASP A 183 -4.09 6.41 -12.81
C ASP A 183 -2.66 6.50 -13.39
N TYR A 184 -1.84 5.46 -13.20
CA TYR A 184 -0.42 5.46 -13.52
C TYR A 184 -0.13 4.51 -14.68
N THR A 185 0.84 4.85 -15.53
CA THR A 185 1.35 3.86 -16.48
C THR A 185 2.15 2.79 -15.75
N PRO A 186 2.20 1.54 -16.25
CA PRO A 186 1.35 1.00 -17.31
C PRO A 186 -0.05 0.56 -16.83
N GLY A 187 -0.35 0.65 -15.53
CA GLY A 187 -1.61 0.21 -14.91
C GLY A 187 -2.89 0.83 -15.53
N ILE A 188 -2.79 2.06 -16.04
CA ILE A 188 -3.89 2.76 -16.71
C ILE A 188 -4.45 2.00 -17.93
N PHE A 189 -3.65 1.13 -18.57
CA PHE A 189 -4.06 0.35 -19.74
C PHE A 189 -4.71 -0.99 -19.40
N GLN A 190 -4.74 -1.37 -18.13
CA GLN A 190 -5.36 -2.61 -17.68
C GLN A 190 -6.87 -2.41 -17.60
N ASP A 191 -7.65 -3.37 -18.10
CA ASP A 191 -9.10 -3.40 -17.86
C ASP A 191 -9.44 -4.26 -16.64
N ALA A 192 -10.70 -4.23 -16.22
CA ALA A 192 -11.17 -4.99 -15.06
C ALA A 192 -10.95 -6.51 -15.21
N ALA A 193 -10.96 -7.05 -16.43
CA ALA A 193 -10.75 -8.48 -16.66
C ALA A 193 -9.27 -8.85 -16.52
N GLU A 194 -8.37 -8.02 -17.04
CA GLU A 194 -6.93 -8.18 -16.83
C GLU A 194 -6.58 -8.09 -15.34
N ILE A 195 -7.12 -7.11 -14.61
CA ILE A 195 -6.85 -6.96 -13.17
C ILE A 195 -7.43 -8.15 -12.39
N ALA A 196 -8.67 -8.57 -12.69
CA ALA A 196 -9.28 -9.75 -12.05
C ALA A 196 -8.44 -11.01 -12.24
N ALA A 197 -7.92 -11.22 -13.45
CA ALA A 197 -7.03 -12.32 -13.78
C ALA A 197 -5.75 -12.28 -12.91
N LEU A 198 -5.18 -11.10 -12.65
CA LEU A 198 -4.02 -10.96 -11.76
C LEU A 198 -4.38 -11.17 -10.28
N CYS A 199 -5.61 -10.84 -9.88
CA CYS A 199 -6.08 -11.04 -8.51
C CYS A 199 -6.48 -12.49 -8.21
N ALA A 200 -6.71 -13.35 -9.22
CA ALA A 200 -7.04 -14.75 -9.01
C ALA A 200 -6.03 -15.50 -8.09
N PRO A 201 -4.71 -15.50 -8.38
CA PRO A 201 -3.72 -16.12 -7.48
C PRO A 201 -3.62 -15.46 -6.10
N VAL A 202 -4.05 -14.19 -5.97
CA VAL A 202 -4.10 -13.48 -4.67
C VAL A 202 -5.24 -14.05 -3.82
N ALA A 203 -6.42 -14.22 -4.40
CA ALA A 203 -7.57 -14.82 -3.74
C ALA A 203 -7.30 -16.28 -3.35
N GLU A 204 -6.68 -17.07 -4.24
CA GLU A 204 -6.27 -18.45 -3.94
C GLU A 204 -5.31 -18.54 -2.73
N ALA A 205 -4.43 -17.55 -2.58
CA ALA A 205 -3.48 -17.47 -1.47
C ALA A 205 -4.07 -16.79 -0.21
N GLY A 206 -5.31 -16.32 -0.25
CA GLY A 206 -5.95 -15.59 0.86
C GLY A 206 -5.37 -14.20 1.12
N GLY A 207 -4.79 -13.56 0.10
CA GLY A 207 -4.26 -12.21 0.17
C GLY A 207 -5.32 -11.13 -0.08
N VAL A 208 -4.88 -9.86 -0.06
CA VAL A 208 -5.73 -8.68 -0.27
C VAL A 208 -5.46 -8.00 -1.62
N TYR A 209 -6.51 -7.50 -2.26
CA TYR A 209 -6.38 -6.59 -3.40
C TYR A 209 -6.42 -5.14 -2.93
N VAL A 210 -5.30 -4.42 -3.09
CA VAL A 210 -5.17 -3.01 -2.70
C VAL A 210 -5.19 -2.14 -3.95
N THR A 211 -5.91 -1.03 -3.94
CA THR A 211 -6.05 -0.22 -5.15
C THR A 211 -6.00 1.28 -4.93
N HIS A 212 -5.10 1.92 -5.67
CA HIS A 212 -5.34 3.28 -6.17
C HIS A 212 -6.37 3.20 -7.30
N MET A 213 -7.60 3.65 -7.02
CA MET A 213 -8.71 3.51 -7.95
C MET A 213 -8.56 4.42 -9.18
N ARG A 214 -9.12 3.99 -10.31
CA ARG A 214 -9.05 4.74 -11.56
C ARG A 214 -9.86 6.04 -11.50
N GLY A 215 -9.32 7.08 -12.10
CA GLY A 215 -10.01 8.35 -12.34
C GLY A 215 -10.16 9.22 -11.09
N GLY A 216 -9.41 8.91 -10.04
CA GLY A 216 -9.38 9.65 -8.78
C GLY A 216 -10.60 9.42 -7.86
N TYR A 217 -10.49 10.01 -6.68
CA TYR A 217 -11.46 9.98 -5.59
C TYR A 217 -12.14 11.35 -5.56
N GLU A 218 -13.47 11.41 -5.48
CA GLU A 218 -14.39 12.57 -5.59
C GLU A 218 -15.54 12.19 -6.56
N ALA A 219 -15.73 12.92 -7.67
CA ALA A 219 -16.84 12.73 -8.60
C ALA A 219 -16.80 11.37 -9.33
N ASN A 220 -15.63 10.73 -9.43
CA ASN A 220 -15.46 9.46 -10.12
C ASN A 220 -15.60 8.23 -9.21
N THR A 221 -15.80 8.44 -7.90
CA THR A 221 -15.79 7.36 -6.90
C THR A 221 -16.74 6.22 -7.25
N ALA A 222 -17.96 6.53 -7.71
CA ALA A 222 -18.95 5.52 -8.08
C ALA A 222 -18.54 4.63 -9.26
N ALA A 223 -17.79 5.18 -10.23
CA ALA A 223 -17.24 4.40 -11.33
C ALA A 223 -16.10 3.50 -10.84
N GLY A 224 -15.22 4.04 -9.98
CA GLY A 224 -14.12 3.28 -9.38
C GLY A 224 -14.60 2.12 -8.51
N THR A 225 -15.57 2.34 -7.62
CA THR A 225 -16.16 1.27 -6.79
C THR A 225 -16.93 0.24 -7.61
N SER A 226 -17.59 0.67 -8.69
CA SER A 226 -18.20 -0.26 -9.64
C SER A 226 -17.17 -1.15 -10.35
N GLU A 227 -16.02 -0.59 -10.75
CA GLU A 227 -14.88 -1.34 -11.32
C GLU A 227 -14.30 -2.32 -10.29
N ILE A 228 -14.13 -1.89 -9.04
CA ILE A 228 -13.69 -2.73 -7.92
C ILE A 228 -14.63 -3.92 -7.71
N ALA A 229 -15.94 -3.67 -7.65
CA ALA A 229 -16.92 -4.74 -7.49
C ALA A 229 -16.89 -5.72 -8.68
N GLN A 230 -16.64 -5.23 -9.89
CA GLN A 230 -16.46 -6.08 -11.06
C GLN A 230 -15.20 -6.95 -10.94
N ILE A 231 -14.07 -6.37 -10.57
CA ILE A 231 -12.80 -7.06 -10.39
C ILE A 231 -12.94 -8.15 -9.31
N SER A 232 -13.47 -7.80 -8.14
CA SER A 232 -13.63 -8.72 -7.00
C SER A 232 -14.49 -9.92 -7.40
N ARG A 233 -15.66 -9.70 -8.03
CA ARG A 233 -16.51 -10.81 -8.50
C ARG A 233 -15.83 -11.71 -9.52
N PHE A 234 -15.11 -11.14 -10.49
CA PHE A 234 -14.45 -11.93 -11.54
C PHE A 234 -13.28 -12.73 -10.99
N ALA A 235 -12.43 -12.10 -10.15
CA ALA A 235 -11.33 -12.78 -9.50
C ALA A 235 -11.83 -13.91 -8.59
N ALA A 236 -12.89 -13.66 -7.81
CA ALA A 236 -13.48 -14.68 -6.95
C ALA A 236 -14.09 -15.85 -7.73
N ALA A 237 -14.72 -15.56 -8.87
CA ALA A 237 -15.25 -16.60 -9.75
C ALA A 237 -14.14 -17.45 -10.40
N GLU A 238 -13.00 -16.85 -10.73
CA GLU A 238 -11.84 -17.53 -11.31
C GLU A 238 -11.09 -18.38 -10.26
N ALA A 239 -10.84 -17.81 -9.07
CA ALA A 239 -10.12 -18.46 -7.98
C ALA A 239 -10.96 -19.47 -7.19
N GLY A 240 -12.29 -19.31 -7.19
CA GLY A 240 -13.17 -20.05 -6.28
C GLY A 240 -13.00 -19.66 -4.80
N ALA A 241 -12.47 -18.46 -4.54
CA ALA A 241 -12.19 -17.91 -3.22
C ALA A 241 -12.57 -16.43 -3.15
N GLU A 242 -12.94 -15.92 -1.97
CA GLU A 242 -13.23 -14.49 -1.80
C GLU A 242 -11.96 -13.64 -1.94
N LEU A 243 -12.12 -12.42 -2.45
CA LEU A 243 -11.03 -11.45 -2.56
C LEU A 243 -11.35 -10.21 -1.72
N PRO A 244 -10.78 -10.09 -0.51
CA PRO A 244 -10.83 -8.86 0.27
C PRO A 244 -10.20 -7.70 -0.49
N VAL A 245 -10.79 -6.51 -0.36
CA VAL A 245 -10.33 -5.30 -1.05
C VAL A 245 -9.95 -4.21 -0.04
N HIS A 246 -8.87 -3.50 -0.33
CA HIS A 246 -8.48 -2.28 0.38
C HIS A 246 -8.37 -1.11 -0.60
N ILE A 247 -9.11 -0.04 -0.34
CA ILE A 247 -9.08 1.17 -1.16
C ILE A 247 -8.06 2.13 -0.55
N SER A 248 -6.99 2.37 -1.30
CA SER A 248 -5.90 3.26 -0.88
C SER A 248 -6.37 4.70 -0.78
N HIS A 249 -5.92 5.41 0.25
CA HIS A 249 -6.04 6.88 0.45
C HIS A 249 -7.38 7.47 -0.01
N PHE A 250 -8.48 6.81 0.34
CA PHE A 250 -9.82 7.12 -0.15
C PHE A 250 -10.30 8.47 0.39
N HIS A 251 -10.37 9.47 -0.50
CA HIS A 251 -10.77 10.83 -0.17
C HIS A 251 -11.94 11.34 -1.02
N ALA A 252 -13.06 11.61 -0.36
CA ALA A 252 -14.18 12.38 -0.88
C ALA A 252 -14.93 13.00 0.31
N ASP A 253 -16.04 13.71 0.05
CA ASP A 253 -16.96 14.07 1.12
C ASP A 253 -17.46 12.79 1.82
N ALA A 254 -17.65 12.86 3.14
CA ALA A 254 -17.85 11.67 3.96
C ALA A 254 -19.13 10.88 3.57
N ASP A 255 -20.19 11.57 3.16
CA ASP A 255 -21.41 10.97 2.64
C ASP A 255 -21.14 10.19 1.35
N ILE A 256 -20.33 10.73 0.44
CA ILE A 256 -19.91 10.01 -0.78
C ILE A 256 -19.13 8.75 -0.40
N VAL A 257 -18.16 8.83 0.51
CA VAL A 257 -17.37 7.65 0.92
C VAL A 257 -18.27 6.57 1.52
N LEU A 258 -19.15 6.94 2.45
CA LEU A 258 -20.04 6.01 3.14
C LEU A 258 -21.03 5.35 2.15
N ASP A 259 -21.66 6.13 1.27
CA ASP A 259 -22.57 5.60 0.24
C ASP A 259 -21.88 4.56 -0.66
N GLN A 260 -20.59 4.75 -0.94
CA GLN A 260 -19.82 3.85 -1.79
C GLN A 260 -19.33 2.60 -1.07
N LEU A 261 -19.08 2.68 0.25
CA LEU A 261 -18.84 1.50 1.08
C LEU A 261 -20.12 0.66 1.21
N ASP A 262 -21.27 1.29 1.45
CA ASP A 262 -22.57 0.61 1.47
C ASP A 262 -22.87 -0.09 0.12
N ALA A 263 -22.50 0.55 -1.00
CA ALA A 263 -22.66 -0.03 -2.33
C ALA A 263 -21.75 -1.27 -2.57
N LEU A 264 -20.51 -1.25 -2.04
CA LEU A 264 -19.59 -2.39 -2.10
C LEU A 264 -20.07 -3.54 -1.21
N GLU A 265 -20.52 -3.24 0.01
CA GLU A 265 -21.11 -4.24 0.92
C GLU A 265 -22.36 -4.88 0.29
N ALA A 266 -23.25 -4.07 -0.30
CA ALA A 266 -24.43 -4.57 -1.00
C ALA A 266 -24.10 -5.42 -2.24
N ALA A 267 -22.93 -5.21 -2.84
CA ALA A 267 -22.39 -6.03 -3.92
C ALA A 267 -21.66 -7.30 -3.44
N GLY A 268 -21.57 -7.51 -2.11
CA GLY A 268 -20.89 -8.64 -1.49
C GLY A 268 -19.37 -8.53 -1.48
N VAL A 269 -18.82 -7.32 -1.56
CA VAL A 269 -17.38 -7.07 -1.52
C VAL A 269 -16.96 -6.70 -0.10
N ASP A 270 -16.08 -7.51 0.51
CA ASP A 270 -15.41 -7.16 1.76
C ASP A 270 -14.37 -6.08 1.49
N ALA A 271 -14.75 -4.81 1.74
CA ALA A 271 -13.94 -3.64 1.42
C ALA A 271 -13.57 -2.86 2.67
N THR A 272 -12.29 -2.54 2.78
CA THR A 272 -11.72 -1.60 3.75
C THR A 272 -11.05 -0.44 3.02
N PHE A 273 -10.65 0.60 3.74
CA PHE A 273 -9.93 1.73 3.16
C PHE A 273 -8.99 2.37 4.18
N ASP A 274 -8.01 3.11 3.68
CA ASP A 274 -7.21 4.05 4.46
C ASP A 274 -7.41 5.49 3.97
N ALA A 275 -7.04 6.45 4.82
CA ALA A 275 -6.94 7.85 4.45
C ALA A 275 -5.87 8.52 5.31
N TYR A 276 -5.20 9.53 4.75
CA TYR A 276 -4.28 10.37 5.51
C TYR A 276 -4.97 11.67 5.97
N PRO A 277 -4.65 12.20 7.17
CA PRO A 277 -5.34 13.33 7.77
C PRO A 277 -4.87 14.69 7.22
N TYR A 278 -4.80 14.82 5.89
CA TYR A 278 -4.38 16.04 5.20
C TYR A 278 -5.30 16.35 4.03
N THR A 279 -5.51 17.64 3.75
CA THR A 279 -6.40 18.10 2.67
C THR A 279 -5.78 18.05 1.27
N ARG A 280 -4.55 17.54 1.14
CA ARG A 280 -3.81 17.50 -0.13
C ARG A 280 -2.96 16.24 -0.22
N GLY A 281 -3.02 15.59 -1.39
CA GLY A 281 -2.07 14.55 -1.76
C GLY A 281 -0.77 15.10 -2.34
N ALA A 282 0.24 14.24 -2.44
CA ALA A 282 1.55 14.56 -2.99
C ALA A 282 2.01 13.52 -4.06
N PRO A 283 1.24 13.33 -5.15
CA PRO A 283 1.61 12.34 -6.17
C PRO A 283 2.81 12.81 -7.00
N CYS A 284 3.47 11.87 -7.68
CA CYS A 284 4.63 12.18 -8.51
C CYS A 284 4.25 13.13 -9.66
N TRP A 285 5.11 14.12 -9.95
CA TRP A 285 4.81 15.10 -11.01
C TRP A 285 4.74 14.44 -12.40
N ALA A 286 5.58 13.42 -12.65
CA ALA A 286 5.55 12.62 -13.87
C ALA A 286 4.18 11.93 -14.07
N CYS A 287 3.56 11.47 -12.98
CA CYS A 287 2.26 10.82 -12.95
C CYS A 287 1.15 11.78 -13.42
N ARG A 288 1.25 13.09 -13.10
CA ARG A 288 0.26 14.10 -13.52
C ARG A 288 0.50 14.66 -14.93
N CYS A 289 1.73 14.63 -15.44
CA CYS A 289 2.10 15.37 -16.65
C CYS A 289 2.45 14.51 -17.87
N CYS A 290 2.60 13.19 -17.71
CA CYS A 290 2.89 12.27 -18.81
C CYS A 290 2.03 11.00 -18.73
N PRO A 291 0.71 11.06 -19.01
CA PRO A 291 -0.04 9.86 -19.35
C PRO A 291 0.48 9.37 -20.72
N GLY A 292 1.40 8.40 -20.69
CA GLY A 292 2.12 7.93 -21.88
C GLY A 292 3.42 8.71 -22.13
N GLY A 293 4.55 8.04 -21.99
CA GLY A 293 5.88 8.62 -22.18
C GLY A 293 6.03 9.31 -23.55
N ARG A 294 6.56 10.54 -23.55
CA ARG A 294 7.00 11.21 -24.78
C ARG A 294 8.22 10.50 -25.37
N GLY A 295 7.96 9.49 -26.19
CA GLY A 295 8.87 8.98 -27.20
C GLY A 295 8.46 9.48 -28.59
N ALA A 296 8.42 10.80 -28.81
CA ALA A 296 8.29 11.38 -30.16
C ALA A 296 8.96 12.75 -30.21
N ALA A 297 10.30 12.75 -30.26
CA ALA A 297 11.04 13.89 -30.75
C ALA A 297 10.80 14.01 -32.26
N GLY A 298 9.94 14.95 -32.67
CA GLY A 298 9.75 15.27 -34.09
C GLY A 298 8.43 15.94 -34.42
N GLY A 299 8.25 17.22 -34.06
CA GLY A 299 7.12 18.00 -34.56
C GLY A 299 6.97 19.36 -33.89
N ARG A 300 7.28 20.43 -34.62
CA ARG A 300 7.04 21.82 -34.21
C ARG A 300 5.53 22.11 -34.13
N GLY A 301 5.12 22.93 -33.15
CA GLY A 301 4.01 23.87 -33.33
C GLY A 301 2.99 23.96 -32.18
N GLY A 302 2.75 25.19 -31.71
CA GLY A 302 1.48 25.59 -31.06
C GLY A 302 1.55 25.93 -29.57
N ARG A 303 1.87 27.18 -29.25
CA ARG A 303 1.52 27.77 -27.94
C ARG A 303 0.00 27.96 -27.89
N GLY A 304 -0.65 27.40 -26.87
CA GLY A 304 -2.07 27.63 -26.55
C GLY A 304 -2.19 28.21 -25.15
N ASP A 305 -2.74 29.42 -25.10
CA ASP A 305 -2.99 30.29 -23.95
C ASP A 305 -3.75 29.59 -22.81
N ARG A 306 -3.34 29.82 -21.55
CA ARG A 306 -4.19 29.56 -20.37
C ARG A 306 -4.33 30.85 -19.57
N GLY A 307 -5.57 31.33 -19.53
CA GLY A 307 -5.99 32.59 -18.93
C GLY A 307 -5.71 32.69 -17.44
N SER A 308 -5.34 33.90 -17.05
CA SER A 308 -5.15 34.37 -15.67
C SER A 308 -6.48 34.40 -14.91
N VAL A 309 -6.52 33.76 -13.73
CA VAL A 309 -7.57 34.02 -12.73
C VAL A 309 -7.02 35.01 -11.71
N ALA A 310 -7.64 36.19 -11.66
CA ALA A 310 -7.28 37.29 -10.79
C ALA A 310 -7.68 37.01 -9.33
N THR A 311 -6.73 37.17 -8.42
CA THR A 311 -6.93 37.16 -6.97
C THR A 311 -7.60 38.46 -6.51
N ARG A 312 -8.78 38.39 -5.89
CA ARG A 312 -9.32 39.50 -5.06
C ARG A 312 -8.85 39.30 -3.61
N ARG A 313 -8.16 40.30 -3.06
CA ARG A 313 -7.92 40.45 -1.61
C ARG A 313 -9.15 41.10 -0.95
N PRO A 314 -9.53 40.74 0.29
CA PRO A 314 -10.51 41.48 1.05
C PRO A 314 -9.89 42.70 1.74
N ALA A 315 -10.73 43.71 1.98
CA ALA A 315 -10.47 44.89 2.80
C ALA A 315 -10.73 44.58 4.29
#